data_AF-G7K794-F1
#
_entry.id   AF-G7K794-F1
#
_cell.length_a   1.000
_cell.length_b   1.000
_cell.length_c   1.000
_cell.angle_alpha   90.00
_cell.angle_beta   90.00
_cell.angle_gamma   90.00
#
_symmetry.space_group_name_H-M   'P 1'
#
loop_
_entity.id
_entity.type
_entity.pdbx_description
1 polymer ?
#
loop_
_entity_poly.entity_id
_entity_poly.type
_entity_poly.pdbx_seq_one_letter_code
_entity_poly.pdbx_strand_id
1 'polypeptide(L)'
;MKTFLSHENVQYLFTCDAFHTTQDDYFEFRCIISSCRTLVSYFFTNSRVKFVRRQANEVAHILVGEATLLASPTIYFHMPECIESLIINEML
;
A
#
# COMPACT_ATOMS: atom_id res chain seq x y z
N MET A 1 -12.23 -8.66 -17.10
CA MET A 1 -12.42 -8.02 -15.77
C MET A 1 -12.05 -8.94 -14.61
N LYS A 2 -12.52 -10.20 -14.54
CA LYS A 2 -12.12 -11.16 -13.47
C LYS A 2 -10.63 -11.53 -13.41
N THR A 3 -9.94 -11.58 -14.56
CA THR A 3 -8.52 -12.00 -14.66
C THR A 3 -7.53 -10.94 -14.15
N PHE A 4 -7.89 -9.65 -14.22
CA PHE A 4 -7.05 -8.55 -13.71
C PHE A 4 -7.09 -8.50 -12.19
N LEU A 5 -8.28 -8.72 -11.62
CA LEU A 5 -8.48 -8.81 -10.16
C LEU A 5 -7.68 -9.97 -9.55
N SER A 6 -7.56 -11.12 -10.22
CA SER A 6 -6.81 -12.25 -9.67
C SER A 6 -5.30 -11.99 -9.61
N HIS A 7 -4.72 -11.36 -10.63
CA HIS A 7 -3.28 -11.10 -10.69
C HIS A 7 -2.85 -10.04 -9.67
N GLU A 8 -3.68 -9.00 -9.49
CA GLU A 8 -3.43 -7.92 -8.53
C GLU A 8 -3.54 -8.41 -7.08
N ASN A 9 -4.52 -9.26 -6.77
CA ASN A 9 -4.64 -9.88 -5.44
C ASN A 9 -3.43 -10.77 -5.09
N VAL A 10 -2.87 -11.47 -6.08
CA VAL A 10 -1.64 -12.26 -5.91
C VAL A 10 -0.43 -11.35 -5.64
N GLN A 11 -0.35 -10.19 -6.29
CA GLN A 11 0.72 -9.21 -6.07
C GLN A 11 0.67 -8.60 -4.66
N TYR A 12 -0.52 -8.25 -4.17
CA TYR A 12 -0.69 -7.73 -2.80
C TYR A 12 -0.37 -8.78 -1.74
N LEU A 13 -0.75 -10.04 -1.96
CA LEU A 13 -0.39 -11.15 -1.08
C LEU A 13 1.13 -11.36 -1.04
N PHE A 14 1.79 -11.38 -2.21
CA PHE A 14 3.25 -11.50 -2.31
C PHE A 14 3.98 -10.37 -1.57
N THR A 15 3.46 -9.14 -1.65
CA THR A 15 4.01 -7.98 -0.93
C THR A 15 3.86 -8.12 0.59
N CYS A 16 2.73 -8.62 1.06
CA CYS A 16 2.53 -8.91 2.48
C CYS A 16 3.51 -9.98 2.97
N ASP A 17 3.66 -11.08 2.23
CA ASP A 17 4.59 -12.15 2.59
C ASP A 17 6.05 -11.66 2.57
N ALA A 18 6.39 -10.84 1.57
CA ALA A 18 7.68 -10.15 1.50
C ALA A 18 7.96 -9.28 2.73
N PHE A 19 6.93 -8.60 3.26
CA PHE A 19 7.06 -7.75 4.44
C PHE A 19 7.37 -8.55 5.72
N HIS A 20 6.91 -9.79 5.80
CA HIS A 20 7.13 -10.67 6.96
C HIS A 20 8.38 -11.54 6.86
N THR A 21 9.06 -11.55 5.71
CA THR A 21 10.28 -12.35 5.49
C THR A 21 11.55 -11.53 5.67
N THR A 22 12.62 -12.18 6.13
CA THR A 22 13.92 -11.55 6.49
C THR A 22 15.07 -12.05 5.64
N GLN A 23 14.85 -12.35 4.35
CA GLN A 23 15.93 -12.74 3.45
C GLN A 23 16.67 -11.50 2.92
N ASP A 24 17.98 -11.48 3.13
CA ASP A 24 18.89 -10.36 2.83
C ASP A 24 19.48 -10.45 1.41
N ASP A 25 18.61 -10.48 0.40
CA ASP A 25 19.02 -10.35 -1.00
C ASP A 25 18.80 -8.91 -1.51
N TYR A 26 19.80 -8.35 -2.19
CA TYR A 26 19.81 -6.96 -2.70
C TYR A 26 18.99 -6.75 -3.99
N PHE A 27 17.69 -7.04 -3.94
CA PHE A 27 16.76 -6.70 -5.03
C PHE A 27 16.03 -5.37 -4.72
N GLU A 28 15.80 -4.50 -5.71
CA GLU A 28 15.18 -3.16 -5.53
C GLU A 28 13.89 -3.23 -4.71
N PHE A 29 13.02 -4.19 -5.05
CA PHE A 29 11.78 -4.44 -4.30
C PHE A 29 12.05 -4.78 -2.82
N ARG A 30 13.11 -5.53 -2.50
CA ARG A 30 13.47 -5.84 -1.10
C ARG A 30 13.98 -4.61 -0.36
N CYS A 31 14.73 -3.72 -1.01
CA CYS A 31 15.14 -2.44 -0.43
C CYS A 31 13.93 -1.57 -0.06
N ILE A 32 12.91 -1.54 -0.93
CA ILE A 32 11.64 -0.85 -0.67
C ILE A 32 10.95 -1.49 0.55
N ILE A 33 10.79 -2.82 0.56
CA ILE A 33 10.16 -3.53 1.68
C ILE A 33 10.90 -3.30 3.01
N SER A 34 12.24 -3.34 3.00
CA SER A 34 13.06 -3.06 4.19
C SER A 34 12.86 -1.64 4.72
N SER A 35 12.78 -0.66 3.82
CA SER A 35 12.46 0.73 4.15
C SER A 35 11.06 0.85 4.76
N CYS A 36 10.05 0.20 4.17
CA CYS A 36 8.70 0.16 4.72
C CYS A 36 8.67 -0.47 6.11
N ARG A 37 9.38 -1.58 6.33
CA ARG A 37 9.47 -2.24 7.65
C ARG A 37 10.05 -1.31 8.70
N THR A 38 11.11 -0.57 8.35
CA THR A 38 11.76 0.41 9.23
C THR A 38 10.81 1.54 9.59
N LEU A 39 10.08 2.07 8.61
CA LEU A 39 9.08 3.12 8.85
C LEU A 39 7.95 2.62 9.76
N VAL A 40 7.41 1.43 9.48
CA VAL A 40 6.31 0.87 10.26
C VAL A 40 6.73 0.58 11.70
N SER A 41 7.91 -0.01 11.91
CA SER A 41 8.41 -0.27 13.25
C SER A 41 8.71 1.01 14.04
N TYR A 42 9.14 2.07 13.35
CA TYR A 42 9.44 3.36 13.95
C TYR A 42 8.17 4.12 14.36
N PHE A 43 7.18 4.21 13.48
CA PHE A 43 5.98 5.03 13.73
C PHE A 43 4.84 4.28 14.42
N PHE A 44 4.70 2.97 14.22
CA PHE A 44 3.53 2.21 14.66
C PHE A 44 3.94 1.03 15.56
N THR A 45 4.17 1.33 16.84
CA THR A 45 4.44 0.29 17.84
C THR A 45 3.24 -0.65 18.00
N ASN A 46 3.50 -1.96 18.16
CA ASN A 46 2.49 -3.02 18.28
C ASN A 46 1.52 -3.17 17.08
N SER A 47 1.88 -2.62 15.92
CA SER A 47 1.10 -2.80 14.70
C SER A 47 1.44 -4.12 13.99
N ARG A 48 0.50 -4.62 13.17
CA ARG A 48 0.72 -5.79 12.32
C ARG A 48 0.17 -5.55 10.92
N VAL A 49 1.03 -5.68 9.92
CA VAL A 49 0.64 -5.70 8.51
C VAL A 49 -0.06 -7.04 8.20
N LYS A 50 -1.15 -6.99 7.46
CA LYS A 50 -1.91 -8.16 7.01
C LYS A 50 -2.43 -7.94 5.60
N PHE A 51 -2.52 -9.02 4.85
CA PHE A 51 -3.26 -9.01 3.59
C PHE A 51 -4.76 -8.92 3.86
N VAL A 52 -5.43 -7.99 3.19
CA VAL A 52 -6.88 -7.81 3.21
C VAL A 52 -7.37 -7.89 1.76
N ARG A 53 -8.52 -8.56 1.55
CA ARG A 53 -9.11 -8.68 0.21
C ARG A 53 -9.55 -7.30 -0.29
N ARG A 54 -9.41 -7.06 -1.59
CA ARG A 54 -9.72 -5.78 -2.25
C ARG A 54 -11.12 -5.19 -1.94
N GLN A 55 -12.14 -6.02 -1.71
CA GLN A 55 -13.49 -5.54 -1.32
C GLN A 55 -13.52 -4.80 0.03
N ALA A 56 -12.48 -4.92 0.85
CA ALA A 56 -12.32 -4.21 2.12
C ALA A 56 -11.14 -3.21 2.06
N ASN A 57 -10.68 -2.83 0.87
CA ASN A 57 -9.64 -1.84 0.65
C ASN A 57 -9.87 -1.07 -0.66
N GLU A 58 -11.15 -0.77 -0.95
CA GLU A 58 -11.56 -0.15 -2.21
C GLU A 58 -11.02 1.27 -2.34
N VAL A 59 -10.90 2.00 -1.22
CA VAL A 59 -10.33 3.34 -1.17
C VAL A 59 -8.87 3.36 -1.57
N ALA A 60 -8.03 2.45 -1.05
CA ALA A 60 -6.63 2.40 -1.46
C ALA A 60 -6.48 2.05 -2.95
N HIS A 61 -7.36 1.19 -3.49
CA HIS A 61 -7.34 0.88 -4.92
C HIS A 61 -7.70 2.10 -5.78
N ILE A 62 -8.76 2.83 -5.42
CA ILE A 62 -9.16 4.07 -6.10
C ILE A 62 -8.00 5.08 -6.04
N LEU A 63 -7.39 5.24 -4.87
CA LEU A 63 -6.30 6.19 -4.68
C LEU A 63 -5.06 5.87 -5.53
N VAL A 64 -4.69 4.59 -5.65
CA VAL A 64 -3.60 4.15 -6.55
C VAL A 64 -3.94 4.44 -8.01
N GLY A 65 -5.19 4.21 -8.41
CA GLY A 65 -5.67 4.55 -9.75
C GLY A 65 -5.53 6.05 -10.04
N GLU A 66 -6.05 6.89 -9.16
CA GLU A 66 -5.97 8.36 -9.28
C GLU A 66 -4.52 8.85 -9.26
N ALA A 67 -3.67 8.34 -8.38
CA ALA A 67 -2.25 8.70 -8.33
C ALA A 67 -1.50 8.35 -9.63
N THR A 68 -1.86 7.24 -10.27
CA THR A 68 -1.29 6.84 -11.56
C THR A 68 -1.74 7.77 -12.70
N LEU A 69 -2.97 8.28 -12.63
CA LEU A 69 -3.52 9.26 -13.59
C LEU A 69 -2.97 10.67 -13.36
N LEU A 70 -2.65 11.00 -12.11
CA LEU A 70 -2.05 12.25 -11.67
C LEU A 70 -0.51 12.19 -11.65
N ALA A 71 0.11 11.42 -12.55
CA ALA A 71 1.56 11.27 -12.70
C ALA A 71 2.27 12.58 -13.16
N SER A 72 2.01 13.67 -12.46
CA SER A 72 2.87 14.83 -12.33
C SER A 72 3.79 14.55 -11.12
N PRO A 73 5.08 14.89 -11.20
CA PRO A 73 6.03 14.78 -10.08
C PRO A 73 5.76 15.78 -8.95
N THR A 74 4.51 16.25 -8.80
CA THR A 74 4.13 17.23 -7.80
C THR A 74 4.15 16.57 -6.43
N ILE A 75 5.18 16.90 -5.66
CA ILE A 75 5.26 16.52 -4.24
C ILE A 75 4.25 17.38 -3.47
N TYR A 76 3.23 16.74 -2.91
CA TYR A 76 2.29 17.39 -2.03
C TYR A 76 2.84 17.40 -0.61
N PHE A 77 3.11 18.60 -0.07
CA PHE A 77 3.52 18.78 1.33
C PHE A 77 2.36 18.63 2.31
N HIS A 78 1.14 18.81 1.83
CA HIS A 78 -0.09 18.64 2.58
C HIS A 78 -0.98 17.64 1.86
N MET A 79 -1.59 16.73 2.61
CA MET A 79 -2.53 15.77 2.06
C MET A 79 -3.75 16.53 1.50
N PRO A 80 -4.13 16.33 0.22
CA PRO A 80 -5.36 16.90 -0.31
C PRO A 80 -6.58 16.47 0.51
N GLU A 81 -7.50 17.42 0.79
CA GLU A 81 -8.72 17.18 1.59
C GLU A 81 -9.61 16.05 1.04
N CYS A 82 -9.54 15.80 -0.27
CA CYS A 82 -10.27 14.69 -0.90
C CYS A 82 -9.76 13.32 -0.44
N ILE A 83 -8.46 13.16 -0.16
CA ILE A 83 -7.88 11.93 0.38
C ILE A 83 -8.31 11.75 1.83
N GLU A 84 -8.35 12.83 2.61
CA GLU A 84 -8.81 12.80 4.01
C GLU A 84 -10.26 12.32 4.10
N SER A 85 -11.12 12.88 3.24
CA SER A 85 -12.52 12.51 3.14
C SER A 85 -12.70 11.04 2.76
N LEU A 86 -11.88 10.52 1.83
CA LEU A 86 -11.90 9.12 1.42
C LEU A 86 -11.50 8.17 2.57
N ILE A 87 -10.48 8.52 3.35
CA ILE A 87 -10.03 7.72 4.50
C ILE A 87 -11.09 7.71 5.60
N ILE A 88 -11.67 8.87 5.94
CA ILE A 88 -12.71 8.98 6.98
C ILE A 88 -13.94 8.14 6.61
N ASN A 89 -14.34 8.15 5.35
CA ASN A 89 -15.49 7.37 4.87
C ASN A 89 -15.27 5.85 4.91
N GLU A 90 -14.03 5.36 4.92
CA GLU A 90 -13.71 3.94 5.08
C GLU A 90 -13.69 3.50 6.56
N MET A 91 -13.48 4.45 7.47
CA MET A 91 -13.45 4.19 8.92
C MET A 91 -14.83 4.17 9.58
N LEU A 92 -15.85 4.72 8.92
CA LEU A 92 -17.26 4.78 9.37
C LEU A 92 -18.07 3.58 8.87
#